data_AF-A0AAU2HEA6-F1
#
_entry.id   AF-A0AAU2HEA6-F1
#
_cell.length_a   1.000
_cell.length_b   1.000
_cell.length_c   1.000
_cell.angle_alpha   90.00
_cell.angle_beta   90.00
_cell.angle_gamma   90.00
#
_symmetry.space_group_name_H-M   'P 1'
#
loop_
_entity.id
_entity.type
_entity.pdbx_description
1 polymer ?
#
loop_
_entity_poly.entity_id
_entity_poly.type
_entity_poly.pdbx_seq_one_letter_code
_entity_poly.pdbx_strand_id
1 'polypeptide(L)'
;MSVHQAGGSVPETRTSIELSVDDRANRQALFERRCGTLAMTVTPGAFAFGLRLVAWDGTALDVPDTPANAAEFGFTGRDGVNQSGHPQVRLMALTECGTHALVEVPPDLGQRVLTLRG
;
A
#
# COMPACT_ATOMS: atom_id res chain seq x y z
N MET A 1 -1.84 21.05 36.60
CA MET A 1 -1.43 19.63 36.52
C MET A 1 -1.36 19.29 35.05
N SER A 2 -0.17 19.33 34.46
CA SER A 2 0.03 19.14 33.02
C SER A 2 0.67 17.78 32.79
N VAL A 3 -0.01 16.90 32.07
CA VAL A 3 0.52 15.58 31.72
C VAL A 3 1.31 15.74 30.42
N HIS A 4 2.62 15.62 30.52
CA HIS A 4 3.55 15.63 29.41
C HIS A 4 3.58 14.21 28.83
N GLN A 5 3.00 14.01 27.64
CA GLN A 5 3.12 12.73 26.94
C GLN A 5 4.50 12.67 26.30
N ALA A 6 5.35 11.80 26.82
CA ALA A 6 6.62 11.44 26.21
C ALA A 6 6.34 10.67 24.91
N GLY A 7 6.68 11.28 23.77
CA GLY A 7 6.68 10.63 22.46
C GLY A 7 7.81 9.61 22.41
N GLY A 8 7.50 8.36 22.71
CA GLY A 8 8.36 7.23 22.38
C GLY A 8 8.27 6.99 20.88
N SER A 9 9.36 7.24 20.15
CA SER A 9 9.50 6.79 18.77
C SER A 9 9.64 5.28 18.76
N VAL A 10 8.55 4.59 18.42
CA VAL A 10 8.63 3.19 17.98
C VAL A 10 9.42 3.20 16.66
N PRO A 11 10.54 2.46 16.54
CA PRO A 11 11.24 2.35 15.27
C PRO A 11 10.38 1.49 14.34
N GLU A 12 9.59 2.14 13.48
CA GLU A 12 8.97 1.48 12.33
C GLU A 12 10.10 0.95 11.45
N THR A 13 10.27 -0.37 11.45
CA THR A 13 11.11 -1.05 10.46
C THR A 13 10.36 -0.99 9.13
N ARG A 14 10.44 0.16 8.45
CA ARG A 14 9.97 0.31 7.07
C ARG A 14 10.85 -0.57 6.19
N THR A 15 10.29 -1.64 5.66
CA THR A 15 10.84 -2.23 4.43
C THR A 15 10.62 -1.22 3.32
N SER A 16 11.59 -0.33 3.12
CA SER A 16 11.56 0.68 2.07
C SER A 16 11.72 -0.03 0.73
N ILE A 17 10.65 -0.12 -0.04
CA ILE A 17 10.71 -0.44 -1.47
C ILE A 17 10.85 0.90 -2.17
N GLU A 18 12.02 1.20 -2.73
CA GLU A 18 12.18 2.41 -3.55
C GLU A 18 11.38 2.24 -4.84
N LEU A 19 10.28 2.98 -4.92
CA LEU A 19 9.41 2.98 -6.09
C LEU A 19 9.75 4.24 -6.90
N SER A 20 10.42 4.06 -8.04
CA SER A 20 10.70 5.15 -8.99
C SER A 20 9.74 5.09 -10.16
N VAL A 21 9.27 6.25 -10.69
CA VAL A 21 8.44 6.27 -11.90
C VAL A 21 9.09 5.53 -13.07
N ASP A 22 10.42 5.53 -13.15
CA ASP A 22 11.20 4.92 -14.23
C ASP A 22 11.13 3.37 -14.25
N ASP A 23 10.78 2.74 -13.13
CA ASP A 23 10.89 1.28 -12.96
C ASP A 23 9.54 0.54 -12.98
N ARG A 24 8.62 0.99 -13.86
CA ARG A 24 7.24 0.46 -13.90
C ARG A 24 7.18 -1.03 -14.21
N ALA A 25 8.03 -1.51 -15.12
CA ALA A 25 8.03 -2.90 -15.54
C ALA A 25 8.44 -3.85 -14.40
N ASN A 26 9.42 -3.48 -13.58
CA ASN A 26 9.85 -4.29 -12.44
C ASN A 26 8.77 -4.36 -11.35
N ARG A 27 8.08 -3.25 -11.06
CA ARG A 27 6.95 -3.26 -10.10
C ARG A 27 5.85 -4.20 -10.52
N GLN A 28 5.49 -4.18 -11.80
CA GLN A 28 4.47 -5.08 -12.34
C GLN A 28 4.90 -6.54 -12.21
N ALA A 29 6.14 -6.86 -12.62
CA ALA A 29 6.67 -8.22 -12.51
C ALA A 29 6.77 -8.71 -11.05
N LEU A 30 7.16 -7.84 -10.10
CA LEU A 30 7.18 -8.17 -8.69
C LEU A 30 5.78 -8.39 -8.13
N PHE A 31 4.81 -7.57 -8.52
CA PHE A 31 3.41 -7.76 -8.13
C PHE A 31 2.88 -9.09 -8.66
N GLU A 32 3.04 -9.37 -9.94
CA GLU A 32 2.63 -10.65 -10.55
C GLU A 32 3.28 -11.86 -9.87
N ARG A 33 4.55 -11.74 -9.45
CA ARG A 33 5.25 -12.81 -8.75
C ARG A 33 4.80 -12.97 -7.29
N ARG A 34 4.34 -11.91 -6.63
CA ARG A 34 4.09 -11.90 -5.18
C ARG A 34 2.60 -11.91 -4.81
N CYS A 35 1.73 -11.50 -5.72
CA CYS A 35 0.29 -11.48 -5.53
C CYS A 35 -0.27 -12.91 -5.50
N GLY A 36 -1.21 -13.16 -4.61
CA GLY A 36 -1.83 -14.47 -4.42
C GLY A 36 -2.33 -14.71 -3.00
N THR A 37 -3.27 -15.63 -2.86
CA THR A 37 -3.80 -16.04 -1.55
C THR A 37 -2.79 -16.91 -0.82
N LEU A 38 -2.49 -16.60 0.44
CA LEU A 38 -1.55 -17.36 1.27
C LEU A 38 -2.24 -18.21 2.34
N ALA A 39 -3.48 -17.89 2.72
CA ALA A 39 -4.17 -18.58 3.80
C ALA A 39 -4.67 -19.96 3.39
N MET A 40 -4.43 -20.90 4.30
CA MET A 40 -5.05 -22.21 4.34
C MET A 40 -6.41 -22.12 5.05
N THR A 41 -7.27 -23.13 4.90
CA THR A 41 -8.60 -23.18 5.55
C THR A 41 -8.53 -23.10 7.08
N VAL A 42 -7.39 -23.50 7.67
CA VAL A 42 -7.12 -23.42 9.11
C VAL A 42 -6.54 -22.06 9.55
N THR A 43 -6.22 -21.17 8.63
CA THR A 43 -5.65 -19.86 8.95
C THR A 43 -6.70 -19.00 9.68
N PRO A 44 -6.40 -18.53 10.90
CA PRO A 44 -7.32 -17.69 11.65
C PRO A 44 -7.75 -16.46 10.87
N GLY A 45 -9.06 -16.15 10.88
CA GLY A 45 -9.60 -14.95 10.23
C GLY A 45 -9.57 -14.95 8.69
N ALA A 46 -9.14 -16.04 8.04
CA ALA A 46 -9.12 -16.10 6.57
C ALA A 46 -10.45 -16.54 5.95
N PHE A 47 -11.34 -17.17 6.72
CA PHE A 47 -12.61 -17.71 6.23
C PHE A 47 -13.75 -17.49 7.22
N ALA A 48 -14.96 -17.29 6.69
CA ALA A 48 -16.21 -17.37 7.43
C ALA A 48 -17.29 -17.99 6.54
N PHE A 49 -18.13 -18.86 7.09
CA PHE A 49 -19.23 -19.52 6.37
C PHE A 49 -18.81 -20.23 5.07
N GLY A 50 -17.59 -20.79 5.03
CA GLY A 50 -17.04 -21.45 3.84
C GLY A 50 -16.56 -20.50 2.74
N LEU A 51 -16.61 -19.18 2.96
CA LEU A 51 -16.14 -18.16 2.03
C LEU A 51 -14.81 -17.56 2.52
N ARG A 52 -13.91 -17.24 1.59
CA ARG A 52 -12.65 -16.54 1.88
C ARG A 52 -12.95 -15.08 2.19
N LEU A 53 -12.37 -14.58 3.28
CA LEU A 53 -12.49 -13.18 3.69
C LEU A 53 -11.43 -12.33 3.00
N VAL A 54 -11.90 -11.32 2.28
CA VAL A 54 -11.08 -10.31 1.62
C VAL A 54 -11.57 -8.91 1.97
N ALA A 55 -10.65 -7.95 2.03
CA ALA A 55 -10.91 -6.55 2.31
C ALA A 55 -10.24 -5.65 1.29
N TRP A 56 -10.83 -4.48 1.08
CA TRP A 56 -10.21 -3.42 0.30
C TRP A 56 -9.26 -2.65 1.22
N ASP A 57 -7.96 -2.67 0.92
CA ASP A 57 -6.91 -2.02 1.70
C ASP A 57 -6.30 -0.85 0.93
N GLY A 58 -6.10 0.26 1.64
CA GLY A 58 -5.53 1.49 1.09
C GLY A 58 -4.18 1.77 1.73
N THR A 59 -3.14 1.85 0.92
CA THR A 59 -1.77 2.11 1.37
C THR A 59 -1.19 3.33 0.65
N ALA A 60 -0.44 4.17 1.36
CA ALA A 60 0.35 5.25 0.78
C ALA A 60 1.84 4.96 0.97
N LEU A 61 2.61 5.04 -0.11
CA LEU A 61 4.06 4.78 -0.13
C LEU A 61 4.79 6.05 -0.52
N ASP A 62 5.74 6.48 0.30
CA ASP A 62 6.64 7.58 -0.03
C ASP A 62 7.58 7.15 -1.17
N VAL A 63 7.80 8.04 -2.13
CA VAL A 63 8.77 7.83 -3.22
C VAL A 63 9.87 8.89 -3.18
N PRO A 64 11.05 8.63 -3.78
CA PRO A 64 12.12 9.62 -3.81
C PRO A 64 11.63 10.98 -4.36
N ASP A 65 12.04 12.06 -3.71
CA ASP A 65 11.71 13.43 -4.14
C ASP A 65 12.56 13.83 -5.36
N THR A 66 12.12 13.37 -6.52
CA THR A 66 12.66 13.75 -7.82
C THR A 66 11.62 14.56 -8.57
N PRO A 67 12.02 15.47 -9.49
CA PRO A 67 11.07 16.22 -10.30
C PRO A 67 10.08 15.33 -11.07
N ALA A 68 10.53 14.16 -11.53
CA ALA A 68 9.69 13.20 -12.24
C ALA A 68 8.64 12.55 -11.32
N ASN A 69 9.04 12.11 -10.11
CA ASN A 69 8.11 11.54 -9.14
C ASN A 69 7.14 12.57 -8.58
N ALA A 70 7.61 13.80 -8.30
CA ALA A 70 6.77 14.90 -7.85
C ALA A 70 5.71 15.26 -8.90
N ALA A 71 6.09 15.31 -10.17
CA ALA A 71 5.17 15.58 -11.28
C ALA A 71 4.15 14.45 -11.52
N GLU A 72 4.55 13.19 -11.32
CA GLU A 72 3.70 12.02 -11.56
C GLU A 72 2.73 11.73 -10.39
N PHE A 73 3.24 11.77 -9.15
CA PHE A 73 2.52 11.29 -7.97
C PHE A 73 2.02 12.41 -7.05
N GLY A 74 2.66 13.58 -7.08
CA GLY A 74 2.31 14.69 -6.21
C GLY A 74 2.55 14.42 -4.72
N PHE A 75 2.26 15.42 -3.90
CA PHE A 75 2.37 15.36 -2.45
C PHE A 75 0.98 15.27 -1.83
N THR A 76 0.88 14.57 -0.71
CA THR A 76 -0.35 14.48 0.07
C THR A 76 -0.49 15.67 1.01
N GLY A 77 -1.70 16.17 1.19
CA GLY A 77 -1.97 17.31 2.07
C GLY A 77 -2.00 18.63 1.29
N ARG A 78 -2.04 19.75 2.01
CA ARG A 78 -2.08 21.09 1.39
C ARG A 78 -0.71 21.74 1.53
N ASP A 79 -0.27 22.47 0.52
CA ASP A 79 0.96 23.26 0.59
C ASP A 79 1.03 24.09 1.88
N GLY A 80 2.10 23.89 2.64
CA GLY A 80 2.33 24.56 3.93
C GLY A 80 1.44 24.11 5.08
N VAL A 81 0.55 23.12 4.90
CA VAL A 81 -0.32 22.56 5.96
C VAL A 81 -0.41 21.04 5.84
N ASN A 82 0.28 20.33 6.73
CA ASN A 82 0.29 18.86 6.79
C ASN A 82 0.64 18.20 5.44
N GLN A 83 1.50 18.84 4.65
CA GLN A 83 2.02 18.26 3.42
C GLN A 83 2.98 17.12 3.74
N SER A 84 2.94 16.04 2.96
CA SER A 84 3.93 14.96 3.06
C SER A 84 5.33 15.48 2.76
N GLY A 85 6.35 14.90 3.41
CA GLY A 85 7.75 15.26 3.15
C GLY A 85 8.28 14.78 1.80
N HIS A 86 7.55 13.86 1.15
CA HIS A 86 7.90 13.24 -0.12
C HIS A 86 6.66 13.07 -1.00
N PRO A 87 6.81 12.93 -2.34
CA PRO A 87 5.72 12.53 -3.19
C PRO A 87 5.20 11.14 -2.78
N GLN A 88 3.92 10.85 -3.04
CA GLN A 88 3.29 9.61 -2.55
C GLN A 88 2.54 8.84 -3.62
N VAL A 89 2.85 7.55 -3.73
CA VAL A 89 2.05 6.58 -4.48
C VAL A 89 0.94 6.06 -3.57
N ARG A 90 -0.32 6.25 -3.95
CA ARG A 90 -1.49 5.74 -3.22
C ARG A 90 -2.07 4.54 -3.93
N LEU A 91 -2.12 3.41 -3.26
CA LEU A 91 -2.58 2.15 -3.82
C LEU A 91 -3.86 1.73 -3.11
N MET A 92 -4.74 1.13 -3.88
CA MET A 92 -5.93 0.48 -3.35
C MET A 92 -5.98 -0.93 -3.92
N ALA A 93 -6.02 -1.93 -3.05
CA ALA A 93 -5.88 -3.32 -3.42
C ALA A 93 -6.80 -4.23 -2.59
N LEU A 94 -7.12 -5.40 -3.14
CA LEU A 94 -7.79 -6.44 -2.40
C LEU A 94 -6.77 -7.23 -1.57
N THR A 95 -7.03 -7.43 -0.29
CA THR A 95 -6.18 -8.20 0.62
C THR A 95 -6.95 -9.30 1.31
N GLU A 96 -6.29 -10.42 1.57
CA GLU A 96 -6.83 -11.52 2.35
C GLU A 96 -6.78 -11.20 3.85
N CYS A 97 -7.91 -11.21 4.55
CA CYS A 97 -7.98 -10.70 5.93
C CYS A 97 -7.11 -11.46 6.95
N GLY A 98 -6.85 -12.76 6.73
CA GLY A 98 -6.08 -13.59 7.67
C GLY A 98 -4.56 -13.52 7.52
N THR A 99 -4.05 -13.02 6.38
CA THR A 99 -2.60 -12.97 6.08
C THR A 99 -2.14 -11.60 5.61
N HIS A 100 -3.08 -10.71 5.29
CA HIS A 100 -2.86 -9.43 4.61
C HIS A 100 -2.16 -9.59 3.24
N ALA A 101 -2.21 -10.78 2.64
CA ALA A 101 -1.68 -11.01 1.31
C ALA A 101 -2.51 -10.26 0.25
N LEU A 102 -1.85 -9.60 -0.69
CA LEU A 102 -2.49 -9.01 -1.85
C LEU A 102 -3.10 -10.12 -2.71
N VAL A 103 -4.37 -9.97 -3.04
CA VAL A 103 -5.13 -10.95 -3.84
C VAL A 103 -5.21 -10.46 -5.27
N GLU A 104 -4.97 -11.37 -6.22
CA GLU A 104 -5.15 -11.08 -7.63
C GLU A 104 -6.64 -10.89 -7.93
N VAL A 105 -6.97 -9.80 -8.61
CA VAL A 105 -8.33 -9.55 -9.07
C VAL A 105 -8.51 -10.23 -10.44
N PRO A 106 -9.58 -11.00 -10.66
CA PRO A 106 -9.89 -11.56 -11.98
C PRO A 106 -9.90 -10.48 -13.08
N PRO A 107 -9.40 -10.78 -14.30
CA PRO A 107 -9.26 -9.79 -15.38
C PRO A 107 -10.57 -9.05 -15.72
N ASP A 108 -11.71 -9.72 -15.56
CA ASP A 108 -13.06 -9.22 -15.81
C ASP A 108 -13.57 -8.23 -14.73
N LEU A 109 -12.97 -8.23 -13.55
CA LEU A 109 -13.19 -7.23 -12.49
C LEU A 109 -12.19 -6.05 -12.55
N GLY A 110 -11.31 -6.05 -13.55
CA GLY A 110 -10.36 -4.97 -13.81
C GLY A 110 -9.10 -5.09 -12.95
N GLN A 111 -8.04 -5.65 -13.53
CA GLN A 111 -6.70 -5.59 -12.95
C GLN A 111 -6.13 -4.18 -13.08
N ARG A 112 -6.52 -3.30 -12.16
CA ARG A 112 -5.88 -2.00 -12.00
C ARG A 112 -5.58 -1.82 -10.52
N VAL A 113 -4.32 -1.98 -10.15
CA VAL A 113 -3.80 -1.27 -8.97
C VAL A 113 -3.99 0.20 -9.30
N LEU A 114 -5.07 0.78 -8.75
CA LEU A 114 -5.38 2.17 -8.97
C LEU A 114 -4.37 2.97 -8.18
N THR A 115 -3.34 3.49 -8.86
CA THR A 115 -2.61 4.62 -8.33
C THR A 115 -3.57 5.79 -8.35
N LEU A 116 -4.11 6.13 -7.18
CA LEU A 116 -4.93 7.32 -7.04
C LEU A 116 -4.01 8.53 -7.21
N ARG A 117 -4.08 9.19 -8.37
CA ARG A 117 -3.50 10.52 -8.53
C ARG A 117 -4.32 11.48 -7.69
N GLY A 118 -3.66 12.16 -6.76
CA GLY A 118 -4.23 13.25 -5.98
C GLY A 118 -4.51 14.48 -6.84
#